data_AF-A0A9X9Q3G9-F1
#
_entry.id   AF-A0A9X9Q3G9-F1
#
_cell.length_a   1.000
_cell.length_b   1.000
_cell.length_c   1.000
_cell.angle_alpha   90.00
_cell.angle_beta   90.00
_cell.angle_gamma   90.00
#
_symmetry.space_group_name_H-M   'P 1'
#
loop_
_entity.id
_entity.type
_entity.pdbx_description
1 polymer ?
#
loop_
_entity_poly.entity_id
_entity_poly.type
_entity_poly.pdbx_seq_one_letter_code
_entity_poly.pdbx_strand_id
1 'polypeptide(L)'
;MAQPNFGLEIVTGNAKNGTYFRIHINKYKMVETITCLSKEPFPASNYIRLFGQHEQLLNNLCNRYKDKLIPDLYSYFMEPWCMALFHDRFIDLRKELRQILTSKEEEDLPSIEQLAQQIEDEEINLKEKPRNYLKRVYQETIYKSLVEKSILDYLHYNHYHLPMYAWPGII
;
A
#
# COMPACT_ATOMS: atom_id res chain seq x y z
N MET A 1 -22.64 1.65 -19.86
CA MET A 1 -22.79 0.32 -19.25
C MET A 1 -21.64 0.15 -18.28
N ALA A 2 -21.89 0.07 -16.97
CA ALA A 2 -20.83 -0.15 -15.98
C ALA A 2 -20.29 -1.57 -16.14
N GLN A 3 -19.00 -1.71 -16.45
CA GLN A 3 -18.39 -3.03 -16.57
C GLN A 3 -18.41 -3.72 -15.20
N PRO A 4 -18.79 -5.01 -15.11
CA PRO A 4 -18.91 -5.73 -13.84
C PRO A 4 -17.60 -5.81 -13.04
N ASN A 5 -16.45 -5.54 -13.68
CA ASN A 5 -15.12 -5.53 -13.08
C ASN A 5 -14.51 -4.14 -12.90
N PHE A 6 -15.32 -3.08 -13.00
CA PHE A 6 -14.82 -1.70 -13.00
C PHE A 6 -14.14 -1.28 -11.69
N GLY A 7 -14.42 -1.90 -10.55
CA GLY A 7 -13.81 -1.52 -9.27
C GLY A 7 -14.48 -0.29 -8.64
N LEU A 8 -13.69 0.65 -8.11
CA LEU A 8 -14.16 1.84 -7.39
C LEU A 8 -13.48 3.11 -7.92
N GLU A 9 -14.27 4.15 -8.17
CA GLU A 9 -13.76 5.50 -8.41
C GLU A 9 -13.90 6.35 -7.16
N ILE A 10 -12.82 7.03 -6.80
CA ILE A 10 -12.76 8.00 -5.73
C ILE A 10 -12.51 9.35 -6.37
N VAL A 11 -13.46 10.27 -6.22
CA VAL A 11 -13.39 11.60 -6.82
C VAL A 11 -13.58 12.65 -5.73
N THR A 12 -12.70 13.65 -5.73
CA THR A 12 -12.78 14.85 -4.90
C THR A 12 -12.61 16.11 -5.76
N GLY A 13 -13.15 17.23 -5.25
CA GLY A 13 -13.13 18.53 -5.91
C GLY A 13 -13.92 18.61 -7.23
N ASN A 14 -13.61 19.59 -8.07
CA ASN A 14 -14.37 19.87 -9.30
C ASN A 14 -13.50 20.46 -10.41
N ALA A 15 -13.72 19.99 -11.65
CA ALA A 15 -12.95 20.43 -12.81
C ALA A 15 -13.11 21.93 -13.12
N LYS A 16 -14.31 22.49 -12.91
CA LYS A 16 -14.59 23.93 -13.11
C LYS A 16 -13.76 24.80 -12.17
N ASN A 17 -13.58 24.32 -10.94
CA ASN A 17 -12.81 25.04 -9.92
C ASN A 17 -11.31 24.82 -10.09
N GLY A 18 -10.91 23.80 -10.87
CA GLY A 18 -9.52 23.39 -10.99
C GLY A 18 -9.00 22.76 -9.70
N THR A 19 -9.83 21.89 -9.09
CA THR A 19 -9.48 21.13 -7.88
C THR A 19 -9.82 19.64 -8.05
N TYR A 20 -9.95 19.18 -9.29
CA TYR A 20 -10.42 17.83 -9.57
C TYR A 20 -9.31 16.80 -9.35
N PHE A 21 -9.60 15.80 -8.53
CA PHE A 21 -8.75 14.65 -8.34
C PHE A 21 -9.60 13.38 -8.42
N ARG A 22 -9.22 12.46 -9.29
CA ARG A 22 -9.80 11.12 -9.39
C ARG A 22 -8.73 10.05 -9.23
N ILE A 23 -8.99 9.08 -8.36
CA ILE A 23 -8.28 7.82 -8.27
C ILE A 23 -9.24 6.69 -8.60
N HIS A 24 -8.81 5.81 -9.49
CA HIS A 24 -9.52 4.61 -9.85
C HIS A 24 -8.80 3.39 -9.26
N ILE A 25 -9.56 2.60 -8.51
CA ILE A 25 -9.13 1.37 -7.84
C ILE A 25 -9.77 0.19 -8.56
N ASN A 26 -8.97 -0.73 -9.07
CA ASN A 26 -9.48 -1.88 -9.82
C ASN A 26 -10.11 -2.96 -8.92
N LYS A 27 -10.59 -4.05 -9.52
CA LYS A 27 -11.19 -5.19 -8.78
C LYS A 27 -10.25 -5.85 -7.75
N TYR A 28 -8.94 -5.74 -7.95
CA TYR A 28 -7.90 -6.25 -7.04
C TYR A 28 -7.45 -5.24 -5.99
N LYS A 29 -8.18 -4.11 -5.84
CA LYS A 29 -7.88 -3.06 -4.87
C LYS A 29 -6.56 -2.32 -5.12
N MET A 30 -6.08 -2.35 -6.37
CA MET A 30 -4.89 -1.64 -6.82
C MET A 30 -5.27 -0.33 -7.50
N VAL A 31 -4.46 0.71 -7.32
CA VAL A 31 -4.57 1.96 -8.09
C VAL A 31 -4.21 1.70 -9.54
N GLU A 32 -5.18 1.93 -10.43
CA GLU A 32 -5.06 1.69 -11.87
C GLU A 32 -5.07 2.98 -12.69
N THR A 33 -5.72 4.04 -12.23
CA THR A 33 -5.70 5.33 -12.93
C THR A 33 -5.73 6.48 -11.94
N ILE A 34 -4.96 7.52 -12.25
CA ILE A 34 -4.94 8.78 -11.51
C ILE A 34 -5.20 9.90 -12.51
N THR A 35 -6.13 10.79 -12.21
CA THR A 35 -6.47 11.93 -13.05
C THR A 35 -6.57 13.17 -12.18
N CYS A 36 -5.70 14.13 -12.43
CA CYS A 36 -5.60 15.35 -11.63
C CYS A 36 -5.76 16.58 -12.55
N LEU A 37 -6.54 17.56 -12.12
CA LEU A 37 -6.64 18.87 -12.74
C LEU A 37 -6.66 19.92 -11.63
N SER A 38 -5.57 20.68 -11.56
CA SER A 38 -5.36 21.73 -10.58
C SER A 38 -5.03 23.06 -11.24
N LYS A 39 -5.53 24.16 -10.68
CA LYS A 39 -5.01 25.53 -10.99
C LYS A 39 -3.73 25.85 -10.22
N GLU A 40 -3.51 25.16 -9.10
CA GLU A 40 -2.32 25.30 -8.27
C GLU A 40 -1.28 24.24 -8.61
N PRO A 41 0.02 24.53 -8.44
CA PRO A 41 1.06 23.52 -8.64
C PRO A 41 0.89 22.37 -7.65
N PHE A 42 1.10 21.14 -8.12
CA PHE A 42 1.02 19.93 -7.28
C PHE A 42 2.20 18.99 -7.59
N PRO A 43 2.60 18.14 -6.63
CA PRO A 43 3.76 17.25 -6.79
C PRO A 43 3.40 16.03 -7.66
N ALA A 44 3.34 16.21 -8.97
CA ALA A 44 2.96 15.14 -9.92
C ALA A 44 3.85 13.89 -9.80
N SER A 45 5.15 14.06 -9.56
CA SER A 45 6.11 12.96 -9.34
C SER A 45 5.74 12.07 -8.16
N ASN A 46 5.16 12.65 -7.10
CA ASN A 46 4.70 11.91 -5.94
C ASN A 46 3.47 11.08 -6.30
N TYR A 47 2.49 11.68 -6.98
CA TYR A 47 1.25 10.97 -7.34
C TYR A 47 1.47 9.82 -8.30
N ILE A 48 2.46 9.89 -9.19
CA ILE A 48 2.86 8.77 -10.04
C ILE A 48 3.23 7.53 -9.20
N ARG A 49 3.78 7.70 -7.99
CA ARG A 49 4.16 6.59 -7.10
C ARG A 49 2.99 5.88 -6.44
N LEU A 50 1.80 6.49 -6.47
CA LEU A 50 0.55 5.85 -6.02
C LEU A 50 0.08 4.78 -7.02
N PHE A 51 0.47 4.88 -8.30
CA PHE A 51 0.11 3.92 -9.32
C PHE A 51 0.62 2.51 -8.95
N GLY A 52 -0.24 1.51 -9.08
CA GLY A 52 0.10 0.14 -8.73
C GLY A 52 0.30 -0.10 -7.24
N GLN A 53 -0.17 0.79 -6.37
CA GLN A 53 -0.25 0.54 -4.92
C GLN A 53 -1.61 -0.04 -4.54
N HIS A 54 -1.62 -0.89 -3.53
CA HIS A 54 -2.85 -1.42 -2.94
C HIS A 54 -3.48 -0.36 -2.01
N GLU A 55 -4.81 -0.23 -2.02
CA GLU A 55 -5.54 0.81 -1.26
C GLU A 55 -5.27 0.79 0.25
N GLN A 56 -4.93 -0.38 0.81
CA GLN A 56 -4.58 -0.52 2.22
C GLN A 56 -3.26 0.18 2.58
N LEU A 57 -2.27 0.18 1.68
CA LEU A 57 -1.02 0.92 1.87
C LEU A 57 -1.28 2.43 1.88
N LEU A 58 -2.29 2.88 1.12
CA LEU A 58 -2.78 4.25 1.09
C LEU A 58 -3.72 4.53 2.27
N ASN A 59 -3.38 4.02 3.45
CA ASN A 59 -4.10 4.22 4.72
C ASN A 59 -5.58 3.80 4.65
N ASN A 60 -5.86 2.64 4.04
CA ASN A 60 -7.20 2.09 3.81
C ASN A 60 -8.12 3.07 3.06
N LEU A 61 -7.60 3.60 1.94
CA LEU A 61 -8.19 4.66 1.13
C LEU A 61 -9.67 4.42 0.84
N CYS A 62 -10.04 3.19 0.45
CA CYS A 62 -11.41 2.87 0.08
C CYS A 62 -12.38 3.01 1.25
N ASN A 63 -11.98 2.59 2.45
CA ASN A 63 -12.82 2.64 3.64
C ASN A 63 -12.94 4.09 4.14
N ARG A 64 -11.81 4.80 4.25
CA ARG A 64 -11.81 6.20 4.68
C ARG A 64 -12.63 7.10 3.76
N TYR A 65 -12.60 6.86 2.45
CA TYR A 65 -13.45 7.60 1.52
C TYR A 65 -14.95 7.32 1.76
N LYS A 66 -15.34 6.05 1.93
CA LYS A 66 -16.73 5.68 2.24
C LYS A 66 -17.21 6.31 3.55
N ASP A 67 -16.32 6.40 4.53
CA ASP A 67 -16.59 7.03 5.83
C ASP A 67 -16.51 8.56 5.79
N LYS A 68 -16.34 9.15 4.59
CA LYS A 68 -16.23 10.60 4.34
C LYS A 68 -15.09 11.28 5.09
N LEU A 69 -14.03 10.52 5.41
CA LEU A 69 -12.81 11.00 6.06
C LEU A 69 -11.80 11.59 5.06
N ILE A 70 -12.10 11.55 3.77
CA ILE A 70 -11.26 12.09 2.70
C ILE A 70 -12.03 13.20 1.98
N PRO A 71 -12.04 14.42 2.53
CA PRO A 71 -12.75 15.54 1.91
C PRO A 71 -12.07 16.00 0.61
N ASP A 72 -10.74 15.90 0.54
CA ASP A 72 -9.92 16.33 -0.58
C ASP A 72 -8.69 15.43 -0.74
N LEU A 73 -8.45 14.92 -1.95
CA LEU A 73 -7.33 13.98 -2.20
C LEU A 73 -5.99 14.73 -2.29
N TYR A 74 -5.98 15.98 -2.73
CA TYR A 74 -4.75 16.78 -2.73
C TYR A 74 -4.21 16.93 -1.32
N SER A 75 -5.05 17.35 -0.38
CA SER A 75 -4.70 17.49 1.04
C SER A 75 -4.37 16.14 1.68
N TYR A 76 -5.15 15.09 1.38
CA TYR A 76 -4.97 13.76 1.95
C TYR A 76 -3.59 13.15 1.67
N PHE A 77 -3.08 13.27 0.43
CA PHE A 77 -1.74 12.76 0.10
C PHE A 77 -0.62 13.70 0.51
N MET A 78 -0.92 14.91 0.97
CA MET A 78 0.07 15.81 1.59
C MET A 78 0.24 15.54 3.09
N GLU A 79 -0.55 14.62 3.67
CA GLU A 79 -0.42 14.25 5.07
C GLU A 79 0.94 13.55 5.35
N PRO A 80 1.50 13.72 6.57
CA PRO A 80 2.84 13.24 6.89
C PRO A 80 3.03 11.72 6.71
N TRP A 81 1.99 10.91 6.95
CA TRP A 81 2.03 9.45 6.81
C TRP A 81 2.32 8.98 5.37
N CYS A 82 2.07 9.83 4.37
CA CYS A 82 2.26 9.49 2.96
C CYS A 82 3.71 9.75 2.50
N MET A 83 4.49 10.51 3.27
CA MET A 83 5.83 10.94 2.86
C MET A 83 6.80 9.76 2.68
N ALA A 84 6.69 8.71 3.50
CA ALA A 84 7.48 7.50 3.31
C ALA A 84 7.22 6.83 1.95
N LEU A 85 5.99 6.88 1.44
CA LEU A 85 5.64 6.30 0.13
C LEU A 85 6.21 7.13 -1.03
N PHE A 86 6.38 8.44 -0.80
CA PHE A 86 6.94 9.39 -1.74
C PHE A 86 8.43 9.62 -1.58
N HIS A 87 9.11 8.85 -0.73
CA HIS A 87 10.56 8.85 -0.68
C HIS A 87 11.11 8.04 -1.86
N ASP A 88 12.21 8.49 -2.46
CA ASP A 88 12.86 7.82 -3.60
C ASP A 88 13.30 6.38 -3.26
N ARG A 89 13.88 6.18 -2.08
CA ARG A 89 14.30 4.87 -1.52
C ARG A 89 13.15 3.93 -1.14
N PHE A 90 11.89 4.37 -1.22
CA PHE A 90 10.75 3.48 -0.93
C PHE A 90 10.68 2.28 -1.88
N ILE A 91 11.14 2.44 -3.13
CA ILE A 91 11.18 1.35 -4.09
C ILE A 91 12.14 0.23 -3.67
N ASP A 92 13.23 0.57 -2.98
CA ASP A 92 14.22 -0.40 -2.51
C ASP A 92 13.66 -1.18 -1.33
N LEU A 93 12.99 -0.50 -0.38
CA LEU A 93 12.23 -1.16 0.68
C LEU A 93 11.21 -2.15 0.08
N ARG A 94 10.44 -1.74 -0.93
CA ARG A 94 9.46 -2.66 -1.56
C ARG A 94 10.10 -3.90 -2.16
N LYS A 95 11.28 -3.78 -2.77
CA LYS A 95 12.02 -4.91 -3.32
C LYS A 95 12.50 -5.84 -2.21
N GLU A 96 13.04 -5.27 -1.14
CA GLU A 96 13.51 -6.02 0.04
C GLU A 96 12.36 -6.77 0.71
N LEU A 97 11.23 -6.10 0.97
CA LEU A 97 10.04 -6.75 1.53
C LEU A 97 9.52 -7.88 0.64
N ARG A 98 9.53 -7.69 -0.69
CA ARG A 98 9.17 -8.75 -1.61
C ARG A 98 10.15 -9.91 -1.51
N GLN A 99 11.45 -9.64 -1.51
CA GLN A 99 12.48 -10.66 -1.38
C GLN A 99 12.26 -11.50 -0.13
N ILE A 100 12.07 -10.86 1.04
CA ILE A 100 11.75 -11.52 2.32
C ILE A 100 10.55 -12.45 2.18
N LEU A 101 9.46 -12.03 1.53
CA LEU A 101 8.24 -12.86 1.43
C LEU A 101 8.36 -14.00 0.41
N THR A 102 9.28 -13.89 -0.55
CA THR A 102 9.54 -14.91 -1.58
C THR A 102 10.60 -15.92 -1.17
N SER A 103 11.54 -15.51 -0.32
CA SER A 103 12.61 -16.38 0.16
C SER A 103 12.09 -17.38 1.19
N LYS A 104 12.68 -18.57 1.17
CA LYS A 104 12.46 -19.61 2.17
C LYS A 104 13.35 -19.29 3.38
N GLU A 105 12.75 -18.68 4.40
CA GLU A 105 13.47 -18.23 5.60
C GLU A 105 13.51 -19.31 6.69
N GLU A 106 12.63 -20.31 6.62
CA GLU A 106 12.57 -21.44 7.55
C GLU A 106 12.71 -22.76 6.76
N GLU A 107 13.61 -23.65 7.18
CA GLU A 107 13.95 -24.88 6.43
C GLU A 107 12.75 -25.81 6.19
N ASP A 108 11.78 -25.81 7.10
CA ASP A 108 10.64 -26.72 7.06
C ASP A 108 9.33 -26.08 6.55
N LEU A 109 9.33 -24.76 6.27
CA LEU A 109 8.13 -24.06 5.80
C LEU A 109 8.31 -23.47 4.39
N PRO A 110 7.30 -23.59 3.51
CA PRO A 110 7.30 -22.87 2.24
C PRO A 110 7.24 -21.35 2.47
N SER A 111 7.69 -20.58 1.47
CA SER A 111 7.57 -19.12 1.51
C SER A 111 6.12 -18.65 1.41
N ILE A 112 5.87 -17.40 1.79
CA ILE A 112 4.52 -16.81 1.72
C ILE A 112 4.02 -16.79 0.26
N GLU A 113 4.90 -16.54 -0.72
CA GLU A 113 4.54 -16.59 -2.14
C GLU A 113 4.19 -18.01 -2.59
N GLN A 114 4.98 -19.01 -2.17
CA GLN A 114 4.70 -20.42 -2.47
C GLN A 114 3.36 -20.86 -1.88
N LEU A 115 3.08 -20.50 -0.62
CA LEU A 115 1.79 -20.78 0.01
C LEU A 115 0.63 -20.14 -0.75
N ALA A 116 0.80 -18.90 -1.23
CA ALA A 116 -0.24 -18.23 -2.01
C ALA A 116 -0.52 -18.96 -3.33
N GLN A 117 0.52 -19.43 -4.03
CA GLN A 117 0.39 -20.24 -5.25
C GLN A 117 -0.31 -21.58 -4.98
N GLN A 118 0.13 -22.31 -3.95
CA GLN A 118 -0.47 -23.60 -3.57
C GLN A 118 -1.96 -23.48 -3.20
N ILE A 119 -2.37 -22.34 -2.64
CA ILE A 119 -3.78 -22.08 -2.35
C ILE A 119 -4.57 -21.78 -3.63
N GLU A 120 -3.98 -21.03 -4.57
CA GLU A 120 -4.59 -20.73 -5.87
C GLU A 120 -4.76 -22.00 -6.73
N ASP A 121 -3.78 -22.89 -6.67
CA ASP A 121 -3.77 -24.18 -7.36
C ASP A 121 -4.61 -25.27 -6.64
N GLU A 122 -5.32 -24.91 -5.56
CA GLU A 122 -6.15 -25.80 -4.73
C GLU A 122 -5.39 -27.00 -4.11
N GLU A 123 -4.06 -26.93 -3.99
CA GLU A 123 -3.22 -27.96 -3.40
C GLU A 123 -3.40 -28.07 -1.87
N ILE A 124 -3.86 -26.99 -1.23
CA ILE A 124 -4.09 -26.91 0.21
C ILE A 124 -5.58 -26.75 0.51
N ASN A 125 -6.16 -27.73 1.20
CA ASN A 125 -7.54 -27.65 1.67
C ASN A 125 -7.61 -26.86 2.99
N LEU A 126 -7.99 -25.58 2.91
CA LEU A 126 -8.07 -24.67 4.05
C LEU A 126 -9.43 -24.74 4.75
N LYS A 127 -9.42 -24.82 6.08
CA LYS A 127 -10.62 -24.69 6.92
C LYS A 127 -11.09 -23.24 7.09
N GLU A 128 -10.26 -22.28 6.69
CA GLU A 128 -10.46 -20.85 6.84
C GLU A 128 -10.26 -20.13 5.50
N LYS A 129 -10.59 -18.83 5.43
CA LYS A 129 -10.36 -18.04 4.21
C LYS A 129 -8.85 -17.94 3.92
N PRO A 130 -8.41 -18.08 2.65
CA PRO A 130 -7.00 -17.96 2.24
C PRO A 130 -6.23 -16.80 2.87
N ARG A 131 -6.84 -15.60 2.87
CA ARG A 131 -6.25 -14.40 3.45
C ARG A 131 -6.00 -14.50 4.95
N ASN A 132 -6.87 -15.17 5.69
CA ASN A 132 -6.73 -15.34 7.14
C ASN A 132 -5.60 -16.32 7.45
N TYR A 133 -5.54 -17.42 6.69
CA TYR A 133 -4.45 -18.38 6.78
C TYR A 133 -3.08 -17.74 6.52
N LEU A 134 -2.91 -17.04 5.38
CA LEU A 134 -1.65 -16.37 5.05
C LEU A 134 -1.26 -15.32 6.09
N LYS A 135 -2.24 -14.58 6.62
CA LYS A 135 -2.00 -13.61 7.70
C LYS A 135 -1.52 -14.30 8.98
N ARG A 136 -2.12 -15.43 9.34
CA ARG A 136 -1.73 -16.23 10.51
C ARG A 136 -0.31 -16.76 10.35
N VAL A 137 0.01 -17.39 9.20
CA VAL A 137 1.37 -17.86 8.90
C VAL A 137 2.37 -16.71 8.99
N TYR A 138 2.10 -15.57 8.35
CA TYR A 138 2.96 -14.39 8.43
C TYR A 138 3.20 -13.95 9.88
N GLN A 139 2.17 -13.98 10.73
CA GLN A 139 2.26 -13.55 12.14
C GLN A 139 2.97 -14.54 13.06
N GLU A 140 2.87 -15.84 12.76
CA GLU A 140 3.40 -16.95 13.57
C GLU A 140 4.85 -17.32 13.20
N THR A 141 5.37 -16.80 12.09
CA THR A 141 6.71 -17.12 11.53
C THR A 141 7.69 -15.95 11.61
N ILE A 142 8.94 -16.19 11.26
CA ILE A 142 10.00 -15.17 11.24
C ILE A 142 9.72 -14.00 10.26
N TYR A 143 8.88 -14.22 9.24
CA TYR A 143 8.56 -13.21 8.22
C TYR A 143 8.10 -11.88 8.82
N LYS A 144 7.26 -11.91 9.87
CA LYS A 144 6.82 -10.67 10.55
C LYS A 144 8.01 -9.88 11.09
N SER A 145 8.92 -10.53 11.79
CA SER A 145 10.09 -9.89 12.39
C SER A 145 11.02 -9.30 11.34
N LEU A 146 11.27 -10.03 10.25
CA LEU A 146 12.11 -9.57 9.14
C LEU A 146 11.50 -8.35 8.43
N VAL A 147 10.21 -8.39 8.13
CA VAL A 147 9.50 -7.26 7.52
C VAL A 147 9.46 -6.05 8.44
N GLU A 148 9.15 -6.23 9.72
CA GLU A 148 9.14 -5.14 10.71
C GLU A 148 10.53 -4.50 10.83
N LYS A 149 11.59 -5.32 10.91
CA LYS A 149 12.97 -4.84 10.95
C LYS A 149 13.33 -4.03 9.70
N SER A 150 13.04 -4.55 8.50
CA SER A 150 13.33 -3.87 7.23
C SER A 150 12.63 -2.50 7.14
N ILE A 151 11.37 -2.41 7.58
CA ILE A 151 10.62 -1.14 7.64
C ILE A 151 11.26 -0.17 8.64
N LEU A 152 11.65 -0.65 9.83
CA LEU A 152 12.31 0.17 10.83
C LEU A 152 13.68 0.67 10.37
N ASP A 153 14.48 -0.19 9.73
CA ASP A 153 15.78 0.15 9.16
C ASP A 153 15.63 1.22 8.06
N TYR A 154 14.60 1.09 7.21
CA TYR A 154 14.26 2.12 6.24
C TYR A 154 13.92 3.46 6.92
N LEU A 155 13.04 3.48 7.93
CA LEU A 155 12.69 4.72 8.61
C LEU A 155 13.90 5.35 9.31
N HIS A 156 14.70 4.53 9.98
CA HIS A 156 15.91 4.97 10.66
C HIS A 156 16.94 5.54 9.67
N TYR A 157 17.18 4.88 8.56
CA TYR A 157 18.13 5.35 7.54
C TYR A 157 17.67 6.66 6.87
N ASN A 158 16.36 6.91 6.82
CA ASN A 158 15.75 8.08 6.20
C ASN A 158 15.30 9.15 7.21
N HIS A 159 15.67 9.04 8.49
CA HIS A 159 15.09 9.83 9.58
C HIS A 159 15.20 11.36 9.38
N TYR A 160 16.28 11.85 8.78
CA TYR A 160 16.44 13.27 8.44
C TYR A 160 15.38 13.78 7.45
N HIS A 161 14.92 12.93 6.53
CA HIS A 161 13.91 13.25 5.52
C HIS A 161 12.50 12.85 5.96
N LEU A 162 12.39 11.91 6.91
CA LEU A 162 11.14 11.39 7.44
C LEU A 162 10.96 11.67 8.95
N PRO A 163 11.14 12.93 9.42
CA PRO A 163 11.12 13.25 10.85
C PRO A 163 9.74 13.11 11.50
N MET A 164 8.69 12.98 10.69
CA MET A 164 7.31 12.78 11.16
C MET A 164 7.03 11.35 11.65
N TYR A 165 7.90 10.39 11.36
CA TYR A 165 7.74 9.00 11.82
C TYR A 165 8.48 8.82 13.14
N ALA A 166 7.86 8.09 14.07
CA ALA A 166 8.54 7.66 15.28
C ALA A 166 9.43 6.44 14.99
N TRP A 167 10.56 6.36 15.68
CA TRP A 167 11.41 5.17 15.69
C TRP A 167 11.89 4.85 17.12
N PRO A 168 12.28 3.59 17.38
CA PRO A 168 12.80 3.18 18.69
C PRO A 168 13.98 4.07 19.13
N GLY A 169 13.87 4.67 20.33
CA GLY A 169 14.88 5.57 20.89
C GLY A 169 14.56 7.07 20.81
N ILE A 170 13.43 7.46 20.20
CA ILE A 170 12.92 8.86 20.20
C ILE A 170 11.72 9.08 21.13
N ILE A 171 11.12 8.00 21.65
CA ILE A 171 10.03 8.04 22.64
C ILE A 171 10.56 7.54 23.99
#